data_AF-A0A0D5YHM4-F1
#
_entry.id   AF-A0A0D5YHM4-F1
#
_cell.length_a   1.000
_cell.length_b   1.000
_cell.length_c   1.000
_cell.angle_alpha   90.00
_cell.angle_beta   90.00
_cell.angle_gamma   90.00
#
_symmetry.space_group_name_H-M   'P 1'
#
loop_
_entity.id
_entity.type
_entity.pdbx_description
1 polymer ?
#
loop_
_entity_poly.entity_id
_entity_poly.type
_entity_poly.pdbx_seq_one_letter_code
_entity_poly.pdbx_strand_id
1 'polypeptide(L)' 'MAVTVRLNDKEQESLRKKCVELNKILINKNLQPIKDSELVHIILDQAIDNVEISANGKVVVRNSKDL' A
#
# COMPACT_ATOMS: atom_id res chain seq x y z
N MET A 1 -9.94 9.79 -17.14
CA MET A 1 -10.92 9.96 -16.03
C MET A 1 -10.21 9.60 -14.74
N ALA A 2 -10.27 10.44 -13.71
CA ALA A 2 -9.75 10.06 -12.39
C ALA A 2 -10.76 9.12 -11.72
N VAL A 3 -10.33 7.92 -11.37
CA VAL A 3 -11.14 6.96 -10.61
C VAL A 3 -10.80 7.15 -9.14
N THR A 4 -11.79 7.49 -8.32
CA THR A 4 -11.60 7.68 -6.88
C THR A 4 -11.98 6.40 -6.14
N VAL A 5 -11.07 5.94 -5.26
CA VAL A 5 -11.35 4.85 -4.33
C VAL A 5 -11.78 5.47 -3.01
N ARG A 6 -12.96 5.09 -2.51
CA ARG A 6 -13.46 5.57 -1.21
C ARG A 6 -12.83 4.74 -0.09
N LEU A 7 -11.97 5.38 0.69
CA LEU A 7 -11.40 4.80 1.91
C LEU A 7 -12.29 5.16 3.10
N ASN A 8 -12.39 4.26 4.07
CA ASN A 8 -12.96 4.58 5.37
C ASN A 8 -11.93 5.27 6.29
N ASP A 9 -12.38 5.83 7.41
CA ASP A 9 -11.52 6.59 8.33
C ASP A 9 -10.34 5.76 8.86
N LYS A 10 -10.57 4.46 9.12
CA LYS A 10 -9.53 3.54 9.62
C LYS A 10 -8.48 3.24 8.55
N GLU A 11 -8.90 3.03 7.31
CA GLU A 11 -8.02 2.82 6.15
C GLU A 11 -7.19 4.06 5.88
N GLN A 12 -7.81 5.24 5.91
CA GLN A 12 -7.13 6.51 5.70
C GLN A 12 -6.09 6.78 6.80
N GLU A 13 -6.44 6.53 8.06
CA GLU A 13 -5.50 6.69 9.18
C GLU A 13 -4.34 5.68 9.09
N SER A 14 -4.64 4.42 8.74
CA SER A 14 -3.62 3.37 8.60
C SER A 14 -2.64 3.68 7.47
N LEU A 15 -3.16 4.13 6.32
CA LEU A 15 -2.36 4.59 5.19
C LEU A 15 -1.47 5.76 5.58
N ARG A 16 -2.04 6.78 6.24
CA ARG A 16 -1.33 7.97 6.72
C ARG A 16 -0.16 7.59 7.63
N LYS A 17 -0.40 6.73 8.62
CA LYS A 17 0.62 6.23 9.55
C LYS A 17 1.75 5.52 8.80
N LYS A 18 1.39 4.65 7.85
CA LYS A 18 2.38 3.92 7.05
C LYS A 18 3.20 4.85 6.16
N CYS A 19 2.56 5.84 5.54
CA CYS A 19 3.24 6.84 4.73
C CYS A 19 4.27 7.63 5.55
N VAL A 20 3.89 8.08 6.76
CA VAL A 20 4.82 8.77 7.68
C VAL A 20 5.99 7.87 8.08
N GLU A 21 5.74 6.61 8.39
CA GLU A 21 6.80 5.63 8.71
C GLU A 21 7.79 5.46 7.55
N LEU A 22 7.29 5.24 6.34
CA LEU A 22 8.11 5.07 5.13
C LEU A 22 8.87 6.35 4.79
N ASN A 23 8.24 7.52 4.91
CA ASN A 23 8.89 8.80 4.64
C ASN A 23 10.05 9.07 5.61
N LYS A 24 9.95 8.68 6.88
CA LYS A 24 11.10 8.76 7.80
C LYS A 24 12.29 7.94 7.29
N ILE A 25 12.03 6.73 6.78
CA ILE A 25 13.08 5.85 6.23
C ILE A 25 13.67 6.45 4.95
N LEU A 26 12.83 7.01 4.06
CA LEU A 26 13.29 7.68 2.84
C LEU A 26 14.16 8.89 3.15
N ILE A 27 13.71 9.76 4.07
CA ILE A 27 14.47 10.95 4.51
C ILE A 27 15.83 10.54 5.11
N ASN A 28 15.86 9.50 5.96
CA ASN A 28 17.11 8.98 6.52
C ASN A 28 18.08 8.44 5.45
N LYS A 29 17.55 8.04 4.28
CA LYS A 29 18.34 7.60 3.12
C LYS A 29 18.66 8.75 2.15
N ASN A 30 18.39 10.00 2.50
CA ASN A 30 18.48 11.18 1.62
C ASN A 30 17.62 11.06 0.35
N LEU A 31 16.50 10.32 0.42
CA LEU A 31 15.52 10.17 -0.66
C LEU A 31 14.32 11.10 -0.45
N GLN A 32 13.64 11.42 -1.55
CA GLN A 32 12.43 12.24 -1.50
C GLN A 32 11.27 11.45 -0.85
N PRO A 33 10.48 12.09 0.03
CA PRO A 33 9.28 11.47 0.59
C PRO A 33 8.20 11.33 -0.47
N ILE A 34 7.30 10.36 -0.27
CA ILE A 34 6.16 10.09 -1.13
C ILE A 34 4.85 10.60 -0.50
N LYS A 35 3.85 10.89 -1.32
CA LYS A 35 2.51 11.29 -0.88
C LYS A 35 1.64 10.07 -0.55
N ASP A 36 0.62 10.29 0.27
CA ASP A 36 -0.35 9.24 0.63
C ASP A 36 -0.99 8.61 -0.62
N SER A 37 -1.33 9.41 -1.63
CA SER A 37 -1.89 8.92 -2.90
C SER A 37 -0.89 8.08 -3.71
N GLU A 38 0.39 8.47 -3.72
CA GLU A 38 1.43 7.72 -4.42
C GLU A 38 1.67 6.38 -3.75
N LEU A 39 1.66 6.34 -2.42
CA LEU A 39 1.75 5.09 -1.66
C LEU A 39 0.60 4.15 -2.01
N VAL A 40 -0.64 4.65 -2.14
CA VAL A 40 -1.78 3.82 -2.55
C VAL A 40 -1.57 3.23 -3.95
N HIS A 41 -1.13 4.05 -4.91
CA HIS A 41 -0.87 3.57 -6.26
C HIS A 41 0.20 2.47 -6.28
N ILE A 42 1.31 2.67 -5.58
CA ILE A 42 2.40 1.68 -5.48
C ILE A 42 1.91 0.37 -4.85
N ILE A 43 1.14 0.46 -3.76
CA ILE A 43 0.61 -0.73 -3.09
C ILE A 43 -0.39 -1.46 -3.98
N LEU A 44 -1.30 -0.75 -4.64
CA LEU A 44 -2.30 -1.37 -5.52
C LEU A 44 -1.65 -2.09 -6.69
N ASP A 45 -0.67 -1.46 -7.33
CA ASP A 45 0.05 -2.04 -8.46
C ASP A 45 0.73 -3.36 -8.05
N GLN A 46 1.45 -3.36 -6.92
CA GLN A 46 2.09 -4.56 -6.38
C GLN A 46 1.09 -5.62 -5.91
N ALA A 47 -0.05 -5.20 -5.35
CA ALA A 47 -1.03 -6.11 -4.79
C ALA A 47 -1.85 -6.81 -5.88
N ILE A 48 -2.18 -6.12 -6.98
CA ILE A 48 -2.98 -6.69 -8.07
C ILE A 48 -2.28 -7.91 -8.68
N ASP A 49 -0.96 -7.83 -8.90
CA ASP A 49 -0.19 -8.93 -9.48
C ASP A 49 -0.03 -10.13 -8.53
N ASN A 50 -0.13 -9.89 -7.22
CA ASN A 50 0.08 -10.92 -6.19
C ASN A 50 -1.21 -11.32 -5.46
N VAL A 51 -2.37 -10.90 -5.97
CA VAL A 51 -3.67 -11.26 -5.38
C VAL A 51 -4.02 -12.70 -5.75
N GLU A 52 -4.32 -13.50 -4.74
CA GLU A 52 -4.81 -14.87 -4.89
C GLU A 52 -6.03 -15.12 -4.00
N ILE A 53 -6.77 -16.18 -4.32
CA ILE A 53 -7.87 -16.67 -3.50
C ILE A 53 -7.35 -17.77 -2.59
N SER A 54 -7.46 -17.57 -1.28
CA SER A 54 -7.12 -18.59 -0.29
C SER A 54 -8.09 -19.77 -0.35
N ALA A 55 -7.69 -20.91 0.22
CA ALA A 55 -8.51 -22.14 0.25
C ALA A 55 -9.91 -21.97 0.87
N ASN A 56 -10.13 -20.95 1.69
CA ASN A 56 -11.42 -20.61 2.28
C ASN A 56 -12.18 -19.49 1.51
N GLY A 57 -11.76 -19.15 0.29
CA GLY A 57 -12.44 -18.19 -0.56
C GLY A 57 -12.19 -16.71 -0.22
N LYS A 58 -11.14 -16.38 0.54
CA LYS A 58 -10.79 -15.00 0.88
C LYS A 58 -9.76 -14.45 -0.10
N VAL A 59 -9.86 -13.16 -0.40
CA VAL A 59 -8.83 -12.43 -1.16
C VAL A 59 -7.63 -12.19 -0.25
N VAL A 60 -6.45 -12.61 -0.69
CA VAL A 60 -5.19 -12.40 0.03
C VAL A 60 -4.13 -11.88 -0.95
N VAL A 61 -3.23 -11.04 -0.45
CA VAL A 61 -2.05 -10.58 -1.21
C VAL A 61 -0.88 -11.44 -0.78
N ARG A 62 -0.32 -12.22 -1.70
CA ARG A 62 0.85 -13.07 -1.45
C ARG A 62 2.10 -12.21 -1.36
N ASN A 63 2.87 -12.33 -0.28
CA ASN A 63 4.10 -11.57 -0.15
C ASN A 63 5.24 -12.31 -0.88
N SER A 64 5.98 -11.63 -1.75
CA SER A 64 7.06 -12.26 -2.53
C SER A 64 8.29 -12.65 -1.70
N LYS A 65 8.26 -12.45 -0.37
CA LYS A 65 9.35 -12.77 0.57
C LYS A 65 9.32 -14.21 1.10
N ASP A 66 8.38 -15.04 0.66
CA ASP A 66 8.24 -16.44 1.09
C ASP A 66 8.95 -17.44 0.13
N LEU A 67 10.13 -17.06 -0.40
CA LEU A 67 11.03 -17.92 -1.19
C LEU A 67 12.41 -18.04 -0.54
#